data_AF-A0A3D4AFW0-F1
#
_entry.id   AF-A0A3D4AFW0-F1
#
_cell.length_a   1.000
_cell.length_b   1.000
_cell.length_c   1.000
_cell.angle_alpha   90.00
_cell.angle_beta   90.00
_cell.angle_gamma   90.00
#
_symmetry.space_group_name_H-M   'P 1'
#
loop_
_entity.id
_entity.type
_entity.pdbx_description
1 polymer ?
#
loop_
_entity_poly.entity_id
_entity_poly.type
_entity_poly.pdbx_seq_one_letter_code
_entity_poly.pdbx_strand_id
1 'polypeptide(L)'
;MSYTTDRFNTANQTASFNATSSVTINILTTVNVDVGSDQQLFSGDSVTINISDPKALFTLSDTISISPLLVVNFTNNSIPIPLLYNWLVNDSIPAYYNSTDPSHTFLFVGRYPITLTVTDAFGCADTFTRFVTINDNVDVYIYIPNVFTPNNDGLNEVFRIKYDVGNTVILTGTIWNRWGGKIYDFPCLMVNGAMERQKVLMFHRIHIITS
;
A
#
# COMPACT_ATOMS: atom_id res chain seq x y z
N MET A 1 4.38 -37.14 -18.17
CA MET A 1 3.26 -37.17 -19.13
C MET A 1 3.81 -37.63 -20.46
N SER A 2 3.21 -38.67 -21.03
CA SER A 2 3.71 -39.42 -22.19
C SER A 2 3.50 -38.62 -23.47
N TYR A 3 4.55 -38.33 -24.23
CA TYR A 3 4.42 -37.70 -25.54
C TYR A 3 4.31 -38.81 -26.60
N THR A 4 3.13 -38.97 -27.19
CA THR A 4 2.91 -39.84 -28.36
C THR A 4 3.52 -39.16 -29.58
N THR A 5 4.53 -39.79 -30.18
CA THR A 5 5.12 -39.37 -31.45
C THR A 5 4.14 -39.70 -32.58
N ASP A 6 3.29 -38.76 -32.98
CA ASP A 6 2.52 -38.90 -34.21
C ASP A 6 3.36 -38.54 -35.43
N ARG A 7 3.36 -39.44 -36.42
CA ARG A 7 4.00 -39.22 -37.72
C ARG A 7 3.01 -38.51 -38.64
N PHE A 8 3.21 -37.22 -38.88
CA PHE A 8 2.37 -36.44 -39.78
C PHE A 8 2.88 -36.59 -41.23
N ASN A 9 2.15 -37.33 -42.08
CA ASN A 9 2.41 -37.42 -43.51
C ASN A 9 1.19 -36.91 -44.30
N THR A 10 1.40 -35.83 -45.06
CA THR A 10 0.54 -35.20 -46.08
C THR A 10 -0.79 -34.55 -45.65
N ALA A 11 -0.90 -33.26 -46.01
CA ALA A 11 -2.03 -32.31 -46.02
C ALA A 11 -2.75 -31.97 -44.70
N ASN A 12 -2.65 -30.70 -44.29
CA ASN A 12 -3.48 -29.99 -43.28
C ASN A 12 -3.82 -30.78 -42.00
N GLN A 13 -2.80 -31.29 -41.32
CA GLN A 13 -2.99 -31.82 -39.96
C GLN A 13 -2.70 -30.72 -38.94
N THR A 14 -3.71 -30.39 -38.13
CA THR A 14 -3.57 -29.51 -36.97
C THR A 14 -3.23 -30.38 -35.76
N ALA A 15 -2.05 -30.15 -35.18
CA ALA A 15 -1.66 -30.79 -33.92
C ALA A 15 -1.88 -29.79 -32.78
N SER A 16 -2.69 -30.18 -31.79
CA SER A 16 -2.90 -29.41 -30.57
C SER A 16 -2.02 -29.97 -29.46
N PHE A 17 -1.19 -29.11 -28.88
CA PHE A 17 -0.31 -29.48 -27.77
C PHE A 17 -0.75 -28.72 -26.51
N ASN A 18 -0.99 -29.46 -25.44
CA ASN A 18 -1.16 -28.86 -24.11
C ASN A 18 0.21 -28.88 -23.42
N ALA A 19 0.90 -27.75 -23.42
CA ALA A 19 2.16 -27.60 -22.70
C ALA A 19 2.15 -26.34 -21.85
N THR A 20 2.87 -26.41 -20.73
CA THR A 20 2.91 -25.36 -19.70
C THR A 20 4.17 -24.50 -19.77
N SER A 21 5.12 -24.79 -20.67
CA SER A 21 6.39 -24.05 -20.75
C SER A 21 6.95 -23.99 -22.17
N SER A 22 7.04 -25.12 -22.86
CA SER A 22 7.44 -25.15 -24.27
C SER A 22 6.97 -26.42 -24.96
N VAL A 23 6.77 -26.31 -26.27
CA VAL A 23 6.54 -27.45 -27.16
C VAL A 23 7.66 -27.46 -28.18
N THR A 24 8.41 -28.57 -28.25
CA THR A 24 9.37 -28.80 -29.33
C THR A 24 8.76 -29.77 -30.33
N ILE A 25 8.59 -29.31 -31.57
CA ILE A 25 8.07 -30.10 -32.68
C ILE A 25 9.26 -30.55 -33.53
N ASN A 26 9.53 -31.86 -33.52
CA ASN A 26 10.58 -32.45 -34.35
C ASN A 26 10.05 -32.72 -35.75
N ILE A 27 10.63 -32.07 -36.75
CA ILE A 27 10.19 -32.21 -38.14
C ILE A 27 11.07 -33.27 -38.82
N LEU A 28 10.49 -34.46 -39.05
CA LEU A 28 11.19 -35.61 -39.65
C LEU A 28 11.37 -35.48 -41.19
N THR A 29 10.64 -34.56 -41.81
CA THR A 29 10.67 -34.27 -43.26
C THR A 29 10.66 -32.76 -43.50
N THR A 30 10.35 -32.30 -44.72
CA THR A 30 10.10 -30.89 -45.04
C THR A 30 8.67 -30.52 -44.62
N VAL A 31 8.49 -29.43 -43.86
CA VAL A 31 7.18 -28.85 -43.57
C VAL A 31 7.19 -27.36 -43.90
N ASN A 32 6.18 -26.90 -44.64
CA ASN A 32 5.91 -25.48 -44.83
C ASN A 32 5.16 -24.99 -43.59
N VAL A 33 5.75 -24.04 -42.86
CA VAL A 33 5.07 -23.35 -41.78
C VAL A 33 4.73 -21.95 -42.27
N ASP A 34 3.43 -21.67 -42.36
CA ASP A 34 2.94 -20.32 -42.62
C ASP A 34 3.04 -19.48 -41.34
N VAL A 35 3.91 -18.47 -41.36
CA VAL A 35 4.00 -17.46 -40.30
C VAL A 35 3.56 -16.12 -40.90
N GLY A 36 2.25 -15.92 -40.98
CA GLY A 36 1.68 -14.74 -41.64
C GLY A 36 1.69 -14.87 -43.17
N SER A 37 2.32 -13.93 -43.88
CA SER A 37 2.42 -13.95 -45.36
C SER A 37 3.70 -14.60 -45.89
N ASP A 38 4.55 -15.11 -45.01
CA ASP A 38 5.85 -15.67 -45.34
C ASP A 38 5.82 -17.20 -45.18
N GLN A 39 6.19 -17.92 -46.25
CA GLN A 39 6.25 -19.38 -46.29
C GLN A 39 7.68 -19.80 -46.01
N GLN A 40 7.94 -20.33 -44.81
CA GLN A 40 9.26 -20.87 -44.47
C GLN A 40 9.25 -22.41 -44.50
N LEU A 41 10.25 -22.95 -45.19
CA LEU A 41 10.54 -24.38 -45.31
C LEU A 41 11.50 -24.79 -44.18
N PHE A 42 11.04 -25.65 -43.28
CA PHE A 42 11.88 -26.26 -42.25
C PHE A 42 12.14 -27.72 -42.62
N SER A 43 13.41 -28.15 -42.64
CA SER A 43 13.82 -29.51 -43.04
C SER A 43 14.86 -30.06 -42.08
N GLY A 44 14.49 -31.07 -41.28
CA GLY A 44 15.39 -31.71 -40.32
C GLY A 44 15.65 -30.89 -39.05
N ASP A 45 14.97 -29.74 -38.89
CA ASP A 45 15.07 -28.86 -37.73
C ASP A 45 13.90 -29.08 -36.75
N SER A 46 14.15 -28.82 -35.48
CA SER A 46 13.11 -28.74 -34.46
C SER A 46 12.62 -27.31 -34.30
N VAL A 47 11.31 -27.08 -34.30
CA VAL A 47 10.72 -25.78 -33.92
C VAL A 47 10.34 -25.83 -32.43
N THR A 48 10.83 -24.87 -31.65
CA THR A 48 10.43 -24.73 -30.24
C THR A 48 9.51 -23.53 -30.08
N ILE A 49 8.28 -23.80 -29.65
CA ILE A 49 7.30 -22.78 -29.26
C ILE A 49 7.42 -22.59 -27.76
N ASN A 50 7.84 -21.40 -27.33
CA ASN A 50 7.88 -21.04 -25.93
C ASN A 50 6.51 -20.50 -25.50
N ILE A 51 5.94 -21.10 -24.46
CA ILE A 51 4.68 -20.67 -23.87
C ILE A 51 5.06 -19.92 -22.60
N SER A 52 4.79 -18.63 -22.57
CA SER A 52 5.04 -17.80 -21.41
C SER A 52 3.78 -17.71 -20.57
N ASP A 53 3.94 -17.95 -19.27
CA ASP A 53 2.90 -17.87 -18.24
C ASP A 53 3.35 -16.80 -17.23
N PRO A 54 3.10 -15.51 -17.54
CA PRO A 54 3.52 -14.44 -16.66
C PRO A 54 2.77 -14.54 -15.33
N LYS A 55 3.51 -14.34 -14.25
CA LYS A 55 3.01 -14.36 -12.89
C LYS A 55 3.31 -13.02 -12.24
N ALA A 56 2.28 -12.23 -12.02
CA ALA A 56 2.35 -10.97 -11.32
C ALA A 56 2.66 -11.22 -9.84
N LEU A 57 3.70 -10.57 -9.32
CA LEU A 57 4.02 -10.60 -7.90
C LEU A 57 4.82 -9.36 -7.53
N PHE A 58 4.50 -8.75 -6.38
CA PHE A 58 5.30 -7.66 -5.86
C PHE A 58 5.24 -7.57 -4.34
N THR A 59 6.23 -6.88 -3.79
CA THR A 59 6.29 -6.48 -2.38
C THR A 59 6.23 -4.95 -2.26
N LEU A 60 5.86 -4.48 -1.08
CA LEU A 60 5.77 -3.07 -0.74
C LEU A 60 6.69 -2.82 0.45
N SER A 61 7.35 -1.65 0.49
CA SER A 61 7.99 -1.16 1.72
C SER A 61 6.97 -0.95 2.83
N ASP A 62 7.41 -0.59 4.04
CA ASP A 62 6.59 -0.40 5.23
C ASP A 62 5.19 0.17 4.90
N THR A 63 4.18 -0.68 5.09
CA THR A 63 2.81 -0.42 4.66
C THR A 63 1.94 0.17 5.77
N ILE A 64 2.52 0.34 6.96
CA ILE A 64 1.87 0.85 8.17
C ILE A 64 2.63 2.10 8.61
N SER A 65 1.97 3.24 8.51
CA SER A 65 2.45 4.52 9.05
C SER A 65 1.40 5.08 10.00
N ILE A 66 1.87 5.84 10.99
CA ILE A 66 1.09 6.56 11.99
C ILE A 66 0.94 8.05 11.67
N SER A 67 1.43 8.49 10.51
CA SER A 67 1.36 9.89 10.08
C SER A 67 1.01 9.99 8.60
N PRO A 68 0.08 10.89 8.21
CA PRO A 68 -0.16 11.21 6.81
C PRO A 68 1.07 11.91 6.22
N LEU A 69 1.64 11.22 5.22
CA LEU A 69 2.66 11.55 4.21
C LEU A 69 3.60 10.34 4.09
N LEU A 70 3.05 9.19 3.70
CA LEU A 70 3.80 7.94 3.58
C LEU A 70 4.24 7.72 2.14
N VAL A 71 5.54 7.61 1.92
CA VAL A 71 6.10 7.15 0.64
C VAL A 71 6.27 5.64 0.69
N VAL A 72 5.60 4.92 -0.21
CA VAL A 72 5.71 3.47 -0.35
C VAL A 72 6.48 3.15 -1.63
N ASN A 73 7.55 2.38 -1.51
CA ASN A 73 8.33 1.86 -2.63
C ASN A 73 7.81 0.47 -3.02
N PHE A 74 7.66 0.23 -4.32
CA PHE A 74 7.20 -1.05 -4.84
C PHE A 74 8.41 -1.85 -5.31
N THR A 75 8.39 -3.16 -5.12
CA THR A 75 9.44 -4.06 -5.62
C THR A 75 8.78 -5.19 -6.40
N ASN A 76 8.97 -5.20 -7.71
CA ASN A 76 8.48 -6.22 -8.59
C ASN A 76 9.25 -7.54 -8.40
N ASN A 77 8.51 -8.61 -8.19
CA ASN A 77 9.01 -9.99 -8.09
C ASN A 77 8.33 -10.89 -9.14
N SER A 78 7.74 -10.29 -10.19
CA SER A 78 7.04 -11.00 -11.25
C SER A 78 8.02 -11.80 -12.11
N ILE A 79 7.54 -12.92 -12.64
CA ILE A 79 8.30 -13.84 -13.50
C ILE A 79 7.43 -14.28 -14.69
N PRO A 80 8.02 -14.70 -15.82
CA PRO A 80 9.44 -14.57 -16.17
C PRO A 80 9.81 -13.10 -16.49
N ILE A 81 11.06 -12.81 -16.84
CA ILE A 81 11.53 -11.48 -17.28
C ILE A 81 12.05 -11.63 -18.72
N PRO A 82 11.81 -10.68 -19.65
CA PRO A 82 11.18 -9.37 -19.47
C PRO A 82 9.64 -9.37 -19.55
N LEU A 83 9.02 -8.38 -18.91
CA LEU A 83 7.58 -8.11 -18.94
C LEU A 83 7.33 -6.60 -19.11
N LEU A 84 6.15 -6.26 -19.63
CA LEU A 84 5.57 -4.93 -19.52
C LEU A 84 4.84 -4.80 -18.18
N TYR A 85 4.96 -3.65 -17.54
CA TYR A 85 4.35 -3.38 -16.23
C TYR A 85 3.27 -2.31 -16.36
N ASN A 86 2.14 -2.52 -15.69
CA ASN A 86 1.09 -1.52 -15.53
C ASN A 86 0.60 -1.53 -14.08
N TRP A 87 0.96 -0.50 -13.34
CA TRP A 87 0.56 -0.31 -11.96
C TRP A 87 -0.64 0.62 -11.88
N LEU A 88 -1.63 0.26 -11.07
CA LEU A 88 -2.75 1.10 -10.68
C LEU A 88 -2.76 1.23 -9.16
N VAL A 89 -2.59 2.46 -8.68
CA VAL A 89 -2.83 2.84 -7.28
C VAL A 89 -4.21 3.50 -7.24
N ASN A 90 -5.15 2.89 -6.53
CA ASN A 90 -6.52 3.39 -6.42
C ASN A 90 -6.76 4.00 -5.03
N ASP A 91 -6.12 5.15 -4.80
CA ASP A 91 -6.31 5.96 -3.60
C ASP A 91 -7.33 7.09 -3.83
N SER A 92 -7.20 8.23 -3.15
CA SER A 92 -8.10 9.37 -3.40
C SER A 92 -7.91 9.99 -4.78
N ILE A 93 -6.73 9.82 -5.41
CA ILE A 93 -6.39 10.34 -6.73
C ILE A 93 -5.68 9.22 -7.52
N PRO A 94 -6.42 8.43 -8.31
CA PRO A 94 -5.85 7.28 -9.01
C PRO A 94 -4.57 7.60 -9.79
N ALA A 95 -3.53 6.79 -9.60
CA ALA A 95 -2.22 6.97 -10.22
C ALA A 95 -1.82 5.72 -11.01
N TYR A 96 -1.07 5.94 -12.10
CA TYR A 96 -0.64 4.89 -13.04
C TYR A 96 0.87 4.95 -13.27
N TYR A 97 1.52 3.79 -13.32
CA TYR A 97 2.96 3.67 -13.57
C TYR A 97 3.28 2.52 -14.52
N ASN A 98 4.36 2.65 -15.30
CA ASN A 98 4.81 1.64 -16.25
C ASN A 98 6.28 1.20 -16.04
N SER A 99 6.91 1.69 -14.97
CA SER A 99 8.26 1.27 -14.57
C SER A 99 8.23 -0.06 -13.79
N THR A 100 9.39 -0.71 -13.71
CA THR A 100 9.55 -1.97 -12.95
C THR A 100 9.26 -1.77 -11.46
N ASP A 101 9.82 -0.73 -10.84
CA ASP A 101 9.78 -0.49 -9.39
C ASP A 101 9.43 0.98 -9.09
N PRO A 102 8.16 1.41 -9.25
CA PRO A 102 7.75 2.78 -8.92
C PRO A 102 7.63 3.01 -7.40
N SER A 103 7.40 4.27 -7.02
CA SER A 103 6.99 4.65 -5.68
C SER A 103 5.78 5.58 -5.72
N HIS A 104 5.02 5.61 -4.62
CA HIS A 104 3.82 6.41 -4.50
C HIS A 104 3.71 7.05 -3.11
N THR A 105 3.26 8.30 -3.05
CA THR A 105 3.08 9.06 -1.80
C THR A 105 1.61 9.17 -1.45
N PHE A 106 1.22 8.61 -0.33
CA PHE A 106 -0.14 8.68 0.17
C PHE A 106 -0.31 9.85 1.16
N LEU A 107 -1.32 10.68 0.90
CA LEU A 107 -1.56 11.91 1.65
C LEU A 107 -2.56 11.75 2.80
N PHE A 108 -3.40 10.73 2.76
CA PHE A 108 -4.51 10.55 3.70
C PHE A 108 -4.52 9.16 4.29
N VAL A 109 -5.01 9.06 5.53
CA VAL A 109 -5.30 7.80 6.20
C VAL A 109 -6.33 6.99 5.40
N GLY A 110 -6.19 5.67 5.39
CA GLY A 110 -7.04 4.81 4.59
C GLY A 110 -6.38 3.50 4.19
N ARG A 111 -7.17 2.66 3.53
CA ARG A 111 -6.72 1.38 3.00
C ARG A 111 -6.84 1.39 1.48
N TYR A 112 -5.70 1.36 0.80
CA TYR A 112 -5.63 1.58 -0.65
C TYR A 112 -5.16 0.32 -1.37
N PRO A 113 -5.91 -0.19 -2.37
CA PRO A 113 -5.45 -1.27 -3.22
C PRO A 113 -4.45 -0.76 -4.27
N ILE A 114 -3.37 -1.53 -4.43
CA ILE A 114 -2.36 -1.37 -5.47
C ILE A 114 -2.40 -2.63 -6.32
N THR A 115 -2.59 -2.45 -7.61
CA THR A 115 -2.70 -3.55 -8.57
C THR A 115 -1.58 -3.45 -9.59
N LEU A 116 -0.85 -4.55 -9.78
CA LEU A 116 0.12 -4.72 -10.85
C LEU A 116 -0.47 -5.68 -11.87
N THR A 117 -0.58 -5.24 -13.12
CA THR A 117 -0.77 -6.11 -14.27
C THR A 117 0.55 -6.21 -15.03
N VAL A 118 1.00 -7.43 -15.27
CA VAL A 118 2.16 -7.69 -16.13
C VAL A 118 1.72 -8.33 -17.42
N THR A 119 2.45 -8.07 -18.51
CA THR A 119 2.16 -8.64 -19.82
C THR A 119 3.45 -9.05 -20.51
N ASP A 120 3.48 -10.25 -21.07
CA ASP A 120 4.65 -10.73 -21.81
C ASP A 120 4.64 -10.30 -23.28
N ALA A 121 5.68 -10.68 -24.03
CA ALA A 121 5.81 -10.34 -25.44
C ALA A 121 4.77 -11.02 -26.36
N PHE A 122 4.08 -12.05 -25.87
CA PHE A 122 3.05 -12.79 -26.60
C PHE A 122 1.63 -12.30 -26.27
N GLY A 123 1.51 -11.36 -25.32
CA GLY A 123 0.24 -10.77 -24.90
C GLY A 123 -0.46 -11.53 -23.77
N CYS A 124 0.15 -12.56 -23.20
CA CYS A 124 -0.37 -13.18 -21.98
C CYS A 124 -0.19 -12.18 -20.82
N ALA A 125 -1.15 -12.13 -19.91
CA ALA A 125 -1.14 -11.20 -18.79
C ALA A 125 -1.61 -11.86 -17.50
N ASP A 126 -1.05 -11.39 -16.39
CA ASP A 126 -1.47 -11.76 -15.04
C ASP A 126 -1.54 -10.52 -14.16
N THR A 127 -2.34 -10.58 -13.10
CA THR A 127 -2.62 -9.45 -12.22
C THR A 127 -2.52 -9.85 -10.75
N PHE A 128 -1.85 -9.00 -9.97
CA PHE A 128 -1.71 -9.18 -8.52
C PHE A 128 -2.07 -7.88 -7.79
N THR A 129 -2.77 -8.00 -6.67
CA THR A 129 -3.21 -6.85 -5.86
C THR A 129 -2.75 -6.99 -4.42
N ARG A 130 -2.18 -5.92 -3.85
CA ARG A 130 -1.92 -5.77 -2.41
C ARG A 130 -2.51 -4.48 -1.88
N PHE A 131 -2.56 -4.36 -0.56
CA PHE A 131 -3.10 -3.19 0.13
C PHE A 131 -2.02 -2.48 0.92
N VAL A 132 -2.02 -1.15 0.89
CA VAL A 132 -1.36 -0.28 1.87
C VAL A 132 -2.42 0.18 2.87
N THR A 133 -2.08 0.20 4.16
CA THR A 133 -3.00 0.64 5.22
C THR A 133 -2.33 1.72 6.06
N ILE A 134 -2.78 2.95 5.88
CA ILE A 134 -2.30 4.10 6.63
C ILE A 134 -3.32 4.33 7.74
N ASN A 135 -2.88 4.06 8.96
CA ASN A 135 -3.74 4.20 10.12
C ASN A 135 -3.51 5.56 10.76
N ASP A 136 -4.58 6.13 11.28
CA ASP A 136 -4.50 7.18 12.29
C ASP A 136 -4.37 6.51 13.67
N ASN A 137 -3.31 5.73 13.88
CA ASN A 137 -3.06 5.09 15.18
C ASN A 137 -2.43 6.13 16.11
N VAL A 138 -3.19 7.15 16.46
CA VAL A 138 -2.82 8.09 17.49
C VAL A 138 -3.53 7.67 18.76
N ASP A 139 -2.95 6.70 19.46
CA ASP A 139 -3.28 6.49 20.87
C ASP A 139 -2.74 7.68 21.67
N VAL A 140 -3.51 8.79 21.70
CA VAL A 140 -3.15 9.94 22.53
C VAL A 140 -3.50 9.60 23.98
N TYR A 141 -2.48 9.32 24.80
CA TYR A 141 -2.67 9.28 26.24
C TYR A 141 -2.75 10.72 26.78
N ILE A 142 -3.96 11.19 27.07
CA ILE A 142 -4.20 12.50 27.72
C ILE A 142 -4.56 12.27 29.18
N TYR A 143 -3.74 12.78 30.08
CA TYR A 143 -4.05 12.83 31.51
C TYR A 143 -4.46 14.24 31.92
N ILE A 144 -5.69 14.36 32.40
CA ILE A 144 -6.29 15.61 32.87
C ILE A 144 -6.59 15.46 34.35
N PRO A 145 -5.83 16.13 35.25
CA PRO A 145 -6.08 16.02 36.67
C PRO A 145 -7.44 16.62 37.04
N ASN A 146 -8.22 15.91 37.84
CA ASN A 146 -9.52 16.38 38.35
C ASN A 146 -9.39 17.17 39.66
N VAL A 147 -8.20 17.14 40.29
CA VAL A 147 -7.88 17.82 41.55
C VAL A 147 -6.43 18.31 41.47
N PHE A 148 -6.17 19.50 42.02
CA PHE A 148 -4.83 20.00 42.31
C PHE A 148 -4.88 20.75 43.65
N THR A 149 -3.78 20.68 44.41
CA THR A 149 -3.69 21.15 45.80
C THR A 149 -2.52 22.13 45.92
N PRO A 150 -2.76 23.42 45.67
CA PRO A 150 -1.72 24.44 45.75
C PRO A 150 -1.46 24.84 47.21
N ASN A 151 -0.91 23.91 47.98
CA ASN A 151 -0.53 24.07 49.39
C ASN A 151 1.00 24.19 49.59
N ASN A 152 1.77 24.23 48.49
CA ASN A 152 3.22 24.42 48.47
C ASN A 152 4.00 23.24 49.11
N ASP A 153 3.52 22.00 48.94
CA ASP A 153 4.18 20.77 49.43
C ASP A 153 5.02 20.03 48.37
N GLY A 154 5.01 20.53 47.13
CA GLY A 154 5.69 19.98 45.96
C GLY A 154 4.86 18.96 45.16
N LEU A 155 3.62 18.68 45.58
CA LEU A 155 2.72 17.74 44.93
C LEU A 155 1.45 18.46 44.43
N ASN A 156 1.24 18.40 43.11
CA ASN A 156 0.03 18.92 42.44
C ASN A 156 -0.24 20.41 42.69
N GLU A 157 0.78 21.26 42.71
CA GLU A 157 0.66 22.73 42.86
C GLU A 157 0.03 23.40 41.65
N VAL A 158 0.29 22.83 40.48
CA VAL A 158 -0.03 23.45 39.19
C VAL A 158 -0.89 22.49 38.39
N PHE A 159 -2.05 22.97 37.96
CA PHE A 159 -2.85 22.29 36.96
C PHE A 159 -2.04 22.17 35.66
N ARG A 160 -1.72 20.94 35.26
CA ARG A 160 -1.01 20.63 34.03
C ARG A 160 -1.67 19.43 33.37
N ILE A 161 -2.10 19.61 32.13
CA ILE A 161 -2.51 18.48 31.27
C ILE A 161 -1.23 17.81 30.79
N LYS A 162 -1.14 16.49 30.99
CA LYS A 162 -0.03 15.68 30.47
C LYS A 162 -0.51 14.94 29.22
N TYR A 163 0.32 14.91 28.19
CA TYR A 163 0.07 14.20 26.95
C TYR A 163 1.37 13.52 26.48
N ASP A 164 1.25 12.45 25.69
CA ASP A 164 2.43 11.77 25.15
C ASP A 164 3.08 12.62 24.04
N VAL A 165 4.41 12.74 24.09
CA VAL A 165 5.18 13.64 23.22
C VAL A 165 5.40 12.97 21.86
N GLY A 166 4.73 13.50 20.84
CA GLY A 166 4.82 13.00 19.46
C GLY A 166 3.70 13.51 18.56
N ASN A 167 2.59 13.96 19.17
CA ASN A 167 1.38 14.35 18.45
C ASN A 167 0.97 15.79 18.76
N THR A 168 0.47 16.50 17.75
CA THR A 168 -0.17 17.81 17.93
C THR A 168 -1.59 17.58 18.41
N VAL A 169 -1.90 17.95 19.65
CA VAL A 169 -3.24 17.83 20.23
C VAL A 169 -3.83 19.23 20.38
N ILE A 170 -4.97 19.46 19.73
CA ILE A 170 -5.74 20.70 19.91
C ILE A 170 -6.73 20.45 21.05
N LEU A 171 -6.55 21.15 22.16
CA LEU A 171 -7.48 21.15 23.28
C LEU A 171 -8.16 22.50 23.40
N THR A 172 -9.49 22.46 23.54
CA THR A 172 -10.29 23.60 23.97
C THR A 172 -11.02 23.21 25.24
N GLY A 173 -11.18 24.17 26.16
CA GLY A 173 -11.83 23.87 27.41
C GLY A 173 -12.17 25.10 28.22
N THR A 174 -13.23 24.95 29.00
CA THR A 174 -13.71 25.96 29.93
C THR A 174 -13.61 25.43 31.34
N ILE A 175 -13.15 26.31 32.22
CA ILE A 175 -13.02 26.07 33.64
C ILE A 175 -14.15 26.82 34.36
N TRP A 176 -14.88 26.10 35.22
CA TRP A 176 -16.03 26.61 35.96
C TRP A 176 -15.81 26.53 37.47
N ASN A 177 -16.37 27.48 38.22
CA ASN A 177 -16.48 27.35 39.68
C ASN A 177 -17.70 26.51 40.08
N ARG A 178 -17.81 26.19 41.37
CA ARG A 178 -18.92 25.40 41.95
C ARG A 178 -20.32 26.00 41.76
N TRP A 179 -20.42 27.30 41.48
CA TRP A 179 -21.69 28.01 41.29
C TRP A 179 -22.04 28.19 39.81
N GLY A 180 -21.33 27.52 38.90
CA GLY A 180 -21.56 27.64 37.45
C GLY A 180 -21.06 28.95 36.85
N GLY A 181 -20.29 29.75 37.60
CA GLY A 181 -19.59 30.90 37.08
C GLY A 181 -18.36 30.47 36.28
N LYS A 182 -18.25 30.95 35.05
CA LYS A 182 -17.09 30.72 34.19
C LYS A 182 -15.86 31.43 34.77
N ILE A 183 -14.78 30.68 34.95
CA ILE A 183 -13.53 31.17 35.53
C ILE A 183 -12.48 31.42 34.45
N TYR A 184 -12.40 30.54 33.45
CA TYR A 184 -11.39 30.65 32.41
C TYR A 184 -11.80 29.89 31.15
N ASP A 185 -11.47 30.44 29.98
CA ASP A 185 -11.53 29.77 28.68
C ASP A 185 -10.12 29.74 28.12
N PHE A 186 -9.66 28.56 27.67
CA PHE A 186 -8.46 28.48 26.84
C PHE A 186 -8.88 28.14 25.40
N PRO A 187 -8.79 29.12 24.47
CA PRO A 187 -9.44 29.01 23.15
C PRO A 187 -8.69 28.16 22.13
N CYS A 188 -7.43 27.78 22.36
CA CYS A 188 -6.65 26.83 21.56
C CYS A 188 -5.19 26.94 22.04
N LEU A 189 -4.49 25.81 22.22
CA LEU A 189 -3.05 25.60 21.88
C LEU A 189 -2.36 24.64 22.85
N MET A 190 -1.74 23.58 22.31
CA MET A 190 -0.39 23.12 22.68
C MET A 190 0.31 22.55 21.42
N VAL A 191 1.36 23.23 20.93
CA VAL A 191 2.42 22.63 20.09
C VAL A 191 3.71 22.77 20.87
N ASN A 192 4.41 21.66 21.14
CA ASN A 192 5.75 21.64 21.74
C ASN A 192 5.94 22.43 23.05
N GLY A 193 5.19 22.06 24.09
CA GLY A 193 5.64 22.29 25.46
C GLY A 193 5.18 23.60 26.10
N ALA A 194 4.54 23.39 27.26
CA ALA A 194 4.25 24.32 28.34
C ALA A 194 3.25 25.47 28.09
N MET A 195 2.06 25.34 28.69
CA MET A 195 1.43 26.51 29.33
C MET A 195 2.31 26.93 30.51
N GLU A 196 3.11 27.99 30.33
CA GLU A 196 3.73 28.71 31.43
C GLU A 196 2.76 29.77 31.97
N ARG A 197 2.32 29.55 33.22
CA ARG A 197 1.77 30.53 34.18
C ARG A 197 0.39 31.15 33.87
N GLN A 198 -0.62 30.82 34.69
CA GLN A 198 -1.00 31.59 35.89
C GLN A 198 -2.38 31.19 36.44
N LYS A 199 -2.52 31.38 37.77
CA LYS A 199 -3.71 31.38 38.62
C LYS A 199 -4.24 30.01 39.11
N VAL A 200 -3.78 29.69 40.32
CA VAL A 200 -4.38 28.77 41.29
C VAL A 200 -5.88 29.08 41.46
N LEU A 201 -6.75 28.15 41.07
CA LEU A 201 -8.18 28.20 41.32
C LEU A 201 -8.71 26.77 41.55
N MET A 202 -9.23 26.46 42.75
CA MET A 202 -9.88 25.17 42.99
C MET A 202 -11.07 24.95 42.05
N PHE A 203 -11.16 23.78 41.40
CA PHE A 203 -12.26 23.43 40.50
C PHE A 203 -13.02 22.22 41.02
N HIS A 204 -14.33 22.18 40.74
CA HIS A 204 -15.19 21.02 41.02
C HIS A 204 -15.64 20.30 39.73
N ARG A 205 -15.48 20.92 38.55
CA ARG A 205 -15.91 20.33 37.27
C ARG A 205 -15.14 20.93 36.10
N ILE A 206 -14.58 20.06 35.27
CA ILE A 206 -13.89 20.39 34.02
C ILE A 206 -14.70 19.75 32.89
N HIS A 207 -15.08 20.53 31.88
CA HIS A 207 -15.82 20.04 30.71
C HIS A 207 -14.96 20.27 29.48
N ILE A 208 -14.56 19.19 28.83
CA ILE A 208 -13.66 19.19 27.67
C ILE A 208 -14.36 18.47 26.54
N ILE A 209 -14.34 19.09 25.37
CA ILE A 209 -14.88 18.54 24.15
C ILE A 209 -13.67 18.19 23.29
N THR A 210 -13.52 16.90 22.97
CA THR A 210 -12.57 16.41 21.97
C THR A 210 -13.25 16.46 20.61
N SER A 211 -12.67 17.15 19.64
CA SER A 211 -13.11 17.11 18.23
C SER A 211 -12.27 16.13 17.45
#